data_AF-A0A3C0Z4X1-F1
#
_entry.id   AF-A0A3C0Z4X1-F1
#
_cell.length_a   1.000
_cell.length_b   1.000
_cell.length_c   1.000
_cell.angle_alpha   90.00
_cell.angle_beta   90.00
_cell.angle_gamma   90.00
#
_symmetry.space_group_name_H-M   'P 1'
#
loop_
_entity.id
_entity.type
_entity.pdbx_description
1 polymer ?
#
loop_
_entity_poly.entity_id
_entity_poly.type
_entity_poly.pdbx_seq_one_letter_code
_entity_poly.pdbx_strand_id
1 'polypeptide(L)'
;WVAVDRALRLADRRSFPADRQRWLEVRDRIYEEIMERGWNSELDSFVQSYGSDSLDASSLIMPLVFLMSPSDPRMLSTLDAINRSPQQGGLVSNSLVYRYDVTASPDGLNTDEGTFNMCSFWLVEALTRAGKTDRAKLDEARLMFEKM
;
A
#
# COMPACT_ATOMS: atom_id res chain seq x y z
N TRP A 1 -10.06 6.67 -3.94
CA TRP A 1 -10.24 5.93 -5.21
C TRP A 1 -11.17 4.72 -5.10
N VAL A 2 -10.82 3.68 -4.32
CA VAL A 2 -11.55 2.39 -4.32
C VAL A 2 -13.05 2.51 -4.03
N ALA A 3 -13.46 3.38 -3.12
CA ALA A 3 -14.87 3.60 -2.82
C ALA A 3 -15.69 4.00 -4.07
N VAL A 4 -15.15 4.90 -4.90
CA VAL A 4 -15.78 5.35 -6.14
C VAL A 4 -15.77 4.24 -7.20
N ASP A 5 -14.66 3.50 -7.34
CA ASP A 5 -14.58 2.32 -8.22
C ASP A 5 -15.63 1.26 -7.84
N ARG A 6 -15.80 0.96 -6.55
CA ARG A 6 -16.80 -0.01 -6.08
C ARG A 6 -18.23 0.52 -6.24
N ALA A 7 -18.46 1.82 -6.04
CA ALA A 7 -19.77 2.44 -6.25
C ALA A 7 -20.20 2.36 -7.72
N LEU A 8 -19.30 2.63 -8.66
CA LEU A 8 -19.54 2.45 -10.10
C LEU A 8 -19.89 1.00 -10.44
N ARG A 9 -19.10 0.03 -9.96
CA ARG A 9 -19.36 -1.41 -10.17
C ARG A 9 -20.70 -1.85 -9.58
N LEU A 10 -21.07 -1.30 -8.42
CA LEU A 10 -22.34 -1.60 -7.78
C LEU A 10 -23.52 -1.04 -8.59
N ALA A 11 -23.42 0.21 -9.06
CA ALA A 11 -24.41 0.82 -9.92
C ALA A 11 -24.61 0.02 -11.22
N ASP A 12 -23.52 -0.46 -11.83
CA ASP A 12 -23.56 -1.31 -13.03
C ASP A 12 -24.26 -2.66 -12.79
N ARG A 13 -23.92 -3.34 -11.70
CA ARG A 13 -24.46 -4.68 -11.42
C ARG A 13 -25.89 -4.68 -10.93
N ARG A 14 -26.35 -3.56 -10.36
CA ARG A 14 -27.68 -3.46 -9.71
C ARG A 14 -28.60 -2.45 -10.39
N SER A 15 -28.17 -1.86 -11.50
CA SER A 15 -28.93 -0.84 -12.25
C SER A 15 -29.38 0.34 -11.39
N PHE A 16 -28.57 0.75 -10.41
CA PHE A 16 -28.89 1.90 -9.57
C PHE A 16 -28.66 3.21 -10.33
N PRO A 17 -29.51 4.23 -10.12
CA PRO A 17 -29.25 5.55 -10.67
C PRO A 17 -27.95 6.09 -10.09
N ALA A 18 -27.05 6.53 -10.97
CA ALA A 18 -25.77 7.10 -10.58
C ALA A 18 -25.37 8.16 -11.62
N ASP A 19 -24.75 9.24 -11.14
CA ASP A 19 -24.08 10.22 -12.00
C ASP A 19 -22.74 9.64 -12.47
N ARG A 20 -22.82 8.73 -13.44
CA ARG A 20 -21.70 7.87 -13.87
C ARG A 20 -20.52 8.67 -14.38
N GLN A 21 -20.79 9.67 -15.22
CA GLN A 21 -19.74 10.48 -15.84
C GLN A 21 -18.93 11.19 -14.77
N ARG A 22 -19.61 11.88 -13.84
CA ARG A 22 -18.95 12.56 -12.73
C ARG A 22 -18.14 11.59 -11.87
N TRP A 23 -18.67 10.40 -11.56
CA TRP A 23 -17.97 9.43 -10.73
C TRP A 23 -16.75 8.84 -11.42
N LEU A 24 -16.80 8.60 -12.73
CA LEU A 24 -15.64 8.19 -13.51
C LEU A 24 -14.56 9.27 -13.51
N GLU A 25 -14.93 10.52 -13.81
CA GLU A 25 -13.99 11.66 -13.80
C GLU A 25 -13.35 11.86 -12.42
N VAL A 26 -14.11 11.73 -11.33
CA VAL A 26 -13.59 11.82 -9.96
C VAL A 26 -12.68 10.64 -9.62
N ARG A 27 -13.06 9.42 -9.99
CA ARG A 27 -12.23 8.23 -9.78
C ARG A 27 -10.88 8.40 -10.48
N ASP A 28 -10.90 8.82 -11.74
CA ASP A 28 -9.70 8.92 -12.57
C ASP A 28 -8.80 10.06 -12.10
N ARG A 29 -9.38 11.21 -11.73
CA ARG A 29 -8.62 12.31 -11.10
C ARG A 29 -7.93 11.89 -9.81
N ILE A 30 -8.61 11.16 -8.92
CA ILE A 30 -7.99 10.66 -7.69
C ILE A 30 -6.86 9.66 -8.02
N TYR A 31 -7.05 8.82 -9.05
CA TYR A 31 -5.99 7.90 -9.49
C TYR A 31 -4.76 8.66 -9.95
N GLU A 32 -4.92 9.55 -10.92
CA GLU A 32 -3.85 10.36 -11.49
C GLU A 32 -3.09 11.13 -10.40
N GLU A 33 -3.82 11.77 -9.49
CA GLU A 33 -3.23 12.53 -8.40
C GLU A 33 -2.41 11.65 -7.43
N ILE A 34 -2.91 10.46 -7.07
CA ILE A 34 -2.15 9.52 -6.23
C ILE A 34 -0.88 9.06 -6.96
N MET A 35 -0.98 8.72 -8.23
CA MET A 35 0.15 8.21 -9.01
C MET A 35 1.22 9.27 -9.27
N GLU A 36 0.84 10.55 -9.38
CA GLU A 36 1.74 11.67 -9.59
C GLU A 36 2.36 12.17 -8.27
N ARG A 37 1.54 12.38 -7.23
CA ARG A 37 1.96 13.08 -6.01
C ARG A 37 2.29 12.14 -4.85
N GLY A 38 1.82 10.90 -4.89
CA GLY A 38 2.08 9.89 -3.86
C GLY A 38 3.38 9.14 -4.05
N TRP A 39 3.98 9.21 -5.25
CA TRP A 39 5.26 8.58 -5.56
C TRP A 39 6.42 9.51 -5.20
N ASN A 40 7.38 8.99 -4.43
CA ASN A 40 8.62 9.69 -4.12
C ASN A 40 9.79 9.00 -4.85
N SER A 41 10.41 9.71 -5.80
CA SER A 41 11.51 9.17 -6.63
C SER A 41 12.84 9.05 -5.89
N GLU A 42 13.04 9.77 -4.78
CA GLU A 42 14.27 9.67 -3.99
C GLU A 42 14.26 8.42 -3.11
N LEU A 43 13.08 8.06 -2.60
CA LEU A 43 12.86 6.84 -1.82
C LEU A 43 12.53 5.62 -2.68
N ASP A 44 12.22 5.84 -3.96
CA ASP A 44 11.71 4.83 -4.90
C ASP A 44 10.48 4.09 -4.32
N SER A 45 9.57 4.84 -3.68
CA SER A 45 8.42 4.27 -2.98
C SER A 45 7.22 5.22 -2.98
N PHE A 46 6.02 4.65 -2.84
CA PHE A 46 4.87 5.41 -2.36
C PHE A 46 5.04 5.79 -0.89
N VAL A 47 4.68 7.03 -0.54
CA VAL A 47 4.90 7.62 0.79
C VAL A 47 3.58 7.81 1.55
N GLN A 48 3.71 8.09 2.84
CA GLN A 48 2.60 8.26 3.78
C GLN A 48 1.60 9.35 3.37
N SER A 49 2.11 10.49 2.88
CA SER A 49 1.30 11.63 2.44
C SER A 49 2.04 12.42 1.36
N TYR A 50 1.33 13.25 0.60
CA TYR A 50 1.93 13.99 -0.51
C TYR A 50 3.02 14.93 -0.03
N GLY A 51 4.19 14.84 -0.66
CA GLY A 51 5.38 15.64 -0.31
C GLY A 51 6.12 15.13 0.93
N SER A 52 5.71 14.02 1.53
CA SER A 52 6.44 13.36 2.62
C SER A 52 7.63 12.53 2.08
N ASP A 53 8.60 12.33 2.95
CA ASP A 53 9.74 11.43 2.82
C ASP A 53 9.63 10.21 3.78
N SER A 54 8.44 9.93 4.28
CA SER A 54 8.19 8.83 5.22
C SER A 54 7.37 7.71 4.57
N LEU A 55 7.76 6.46 4.86
CA LEU A 55 7.01 5.28 4.46
C LEU A 55 5.75 5.09 5.33
N ASP A 56 4.71 4.50 4.74
CA ASP A 56 3.54 4.02 5.49
C ASP A 56 3.04 2.70 4.88
N ALA A 57 2.82 1.71 5.73
CA ALA A 57 2.38 0.38 5.34
C ALA A 57 0.97 0.35 4.73
N SER A 58 0.17 1.41 4.85
CA SER A 58 -1.12 1.53 4.14
C SER A 58 -0.97 1.58 2.62
N SER A 59 0.18 1.98 2.10
CA SER A 59 0.50 1.91 0.66
C SER A 59 0.45 0.46 0.13
N LEU A 60 0.70 -0.54 0.98
CA LEU A 60 0.59 -1.96 0.64
C LEU A 60 -0.83 -2.36 0.19
N ILE A 61 -1.85 -1.58 0.53
CA ILE A 61 -3.24 -1.87 0.15
C ILE A 61 -3.49 -1.64 -1.36
N MET A 62 -2.66 -0.84 -2.04
CA MET A 62 -2.86 -0.44 -3.44
C MET A 62 -3.10 -1.63 -4.39
N PRO A 63 -2.27 -2.71 -4.39
CA PRO A 63 -2.50 -3.89 -5.21
C PRO A 63 -3.66 -4.77 -4.72
N LEU A 64 -4.01 -4.69 -3.42
CA LEU A 64 -5.12 -5.46 -2.83
C LEU A 64 -6.46 -4.92 -3.33
N VAL A 65 -6.59 -3.59 -3.43
CA VAL A 65 -7.80 -2.92 -3.90
C VAL A 65 -7.84 -2.71 -5.41
N PHE A 66 -6.84 -3.20 -6.15
CA PHE A 66 -6.70 -3.04 -7.60
C PHE A 66 -6.48 -1.60 -8.05
N LEU A 67 -5.89 -0.76 -7.20
CA LEU A 67 -5.44 0.58 -7.61
C LEU A 67 -4.29 0.44 -8.62
N MET A 68 -3.35 -0.46 -8.37
CA MET A 68 -2.21 -0.70 -9.26
C MET A 68 -1.92 -2.21 -9.40
N SER A 69 -1.15 -2.56 -10.45
CA SER A 69 -0.71 -3.94 -10.64
C SER A 69 0.24 -4.36 -9.52
N PRO A 70 0.15 -5.58 -8.97
CA PRO A 70 1.14 -6.09 -8.02
C PRO A 70 2.53 -6.28 -8.63
N SER A 71 2.65 -6.24 -9.96
CA SER A 71 3.91 -6.33 -10.69
C SER A 71 4.37 -4.99 -11.28
N ASP A 72 3.70 -3.88 -10.95
CA ASP A 72 4.18 -2.55 -11.34
C ASP A 72 5.55 -2.32 -10.65
N PRO A 73 6.59 -1.87 -11.37
CA PRO A 73 7.92 -1.66 -10.78
C PRO A 73 7.90 -0.77 -9.54
N ARG A 74 7.03 0.24 -9.50
CA ARG A 74 6.88 1.14 -8.34
C ARG A 74 6.29 0.41 -7.14
N MET A 75 5.36 -0.52 -7.36
CA MET A 75 4.81 -1.34 -6.27
C MET A 75 5.86 -2.31 -5.74
N LEU A 76 6.63 -2.95 -6.63
CA LEU A 76 7.72 -3.84 -6.22
C LEU A 76 8.77 -3.10 -5.40
N SER A 77 9.17 -1.90 -5.83
CA SER A 77 10.11 -1.09 -5.07
C SER A 77 9.53 -0.60 -3.73
N THR A 78 8.24 -0.24 -3.69
CA THR A 78 7.53 0.07 -2.44
C THR A 78 7.51 -1.13 -1.47
N LEU A 79 7.29 -2.35 -1.98
CA LEU A 79 7.35 -3.58 -1.18
C LEU A 79 8.75 -3.77 -0.59
N ASP A 80 9.78 -3.59 -1.42
CA ASP A 80 11.17 -3.75 -1.00
C ASP A 80 11.58 -2.68 0.04
N ALA A 81 11.15 -1.43 -0.17
CA ALA A 81 11.39 -0.34 0.76
C ALA A 81 10.79 -0.64 2.15
N ILE A 82 9.52 -1.08 2.18
CA ILE A 82 8.80 -1.42 3.41
C ILE A 82 9.35 -2.68 4.08
N ASN A 83 9.76 -3.69 3.30
CA ASN A 83 10.21 -4.99 3.82
C ASN A 83 11.60 -4.96 4.49
N ARG A 84 12.30 -3.82 4.44
CA ARG A 84 13.55 -3.60 5.18
C ARG A 84 13.30 -3.44 6.69
N SER A 85 14.37 -3.58 7.47
CA SER A 85 14.28 -3.30 8.90
C SER A 85 14.16 -1.80 9.19
N PRO A 86 13.60 -1.39 10.36
CA PRO A 86 13.62 0.00 10.79
C PRO A 86 15.00 0.65 10.78
N GLN A 87 16.06 -0.11 11.10
CA GLN A 87 17.45 0.40 11.05
C GLN A 87 17.92 0.71 9.61
N GLN A 88 17.26 0.15 8.60
CA GLN A 88 17.51 0.39 7.18
C GLN A 88 16.46 1.31 6.55
N GLY A 89 15.60 1.94 7.36
CA GLY A 89 14.52 2.81 6.90
C GLY A 89 13.30 2.08 6.35
N GLY A 90 13.14 0.79 6.63
CA GLY A 90 11.90 0.05 6.36
C GLY A 90 11.01 -0.07 7.60
N LEU A 91 10.00 -0.94 7.54
CA LEU A 91 8.97 -1.07 8.59
C LEU A 91 8.87 -2.47 9.18
N VAL A 92 9.74 -3.42 8.81
CA VAL A 92 9.64 -4.83 9.25
C VAL A 92 10.56 -5.15 10.43
N SER A 93 9.99 -5.64 11.52
CA SER A 93 10.72 -6.21 12.66
C SER A 93 10.19 -7.61 12.98
N ASN A 94 11.04 -8.63 12.89
CA ASN A 94 10.69 -10.03 13.18
C ASN A 94 9.40 -10.52 12.47
N SER A 95 9.27 -10.24 11.16
CA SER A 95 8.08 -10.58 10.34
C SER A 95 6.80 -9.83 10.71
N LEU A 96 6.89 -8.82 11.58
CA LEU A 96 5.80 -7.92 11.92
C LEU A 96 6.07 -6.53 11.37
N VAL A 97 5.02 -5.83 10.93
CA VAL A 97 5.14 -4.55 10.23
C VAL A 97 4.63 -3.42 11.11
N TYR A 98 5.44 -2.38 11.31
CA TYR A 98 4.99 -1.10 11.86
C TYR A 98 4.17 -0.36 10.82
N ARG A 99 3.20 0.45 11.26
CA ARG A 99 2.41 1.22 10.30
C ARG A 99 3.24 2.34 9.65
N TYR A 100 3.97 3.09 10.46
CA TYR A 100 4.88 4.15 10.05
C TYR A 100 5.98 4.30 11.11
N ASP A 101 7.00 5.12 10.82
CA ASP A 101 7.98 5.54 11.81
C ASP A 101 7.46 6.77 12.56
N VAL A 102 7.11 6.58 13.83
CA VAL A 102 6.59 7.65 14.71
C VAL A 102 7.59 8.79 14.94
N THR A 103 8.90 8.53 14.78
CA THR A 103 9.94 9.55 14.95
C THR A 103 10.06 10.45 13.72
N ALA A 104 9.88 9.87 12.53
CA ALA A 104 9.89 10.60 11.27
C ALA A 104 8.53 11.28 10.99
N SER A 105 7.43 10.66 11.43
CA SER A 105 6.07 11.17 11.30
C SER A 105 5.33 11.15 12.64
N PRO A 106 5.46 12.20 13.46
CA PRO A 106 4.70 12.33 14.70
C PRO A 106 3.20 12.38 14.43
N ASP A 107 2.46 11.43 14.99
CA ASP A 107 1.00 11.29 14.84
C ASP A 107 0.19 11.98 15.96
N GLY A 108 0.90 12.60 16.91
CA GLY A 108 0.31 13.27 18.07
C GLY A 108 -0.04 12.34 19.23
N LEU A 109 0.36 11.06 19.17
CA LEU A 109 0.24 10.11 20.27
C LEU A 109 1.54 10.08 21.09
N ASN A 110 1.40 10.14 22.41
CA ASN A 110 2.53 10.05 23.34
C ASN A 110 2.78 8.58 23.76
N THR A 111 2.83 7.67 22.78
CA THR A 111 3.05 6.25 23.02
C THR A 111 4.05 5.68 22.03
N ASP A 112 4.85 4.73 22.49
CA ASP A 112 5.65 3.90 21.60
C ASP A 112 4.68 3.04 20.76
N GLU A 113 4.69 3.21 19.44
CA GLU A 113 3.88 2.39 18.55
C GLU A 113 4.45 0.97 18.48
N GLY A 114 3.57 -0.03 18.58
CA GLY A 114 3.90 -1.43 18.34
C GLY A 114 3.72 -1.82 16.87
N THR A 115 4.08 -3.04 16.50
CA THR A 115 3.74 -3.54 15.16
C THR A 115 2.23 -3.74 15.03
N PHE A 116 1.69 -3.57 13.82
CA PHE A 116 0.26 -3.68 13.55
C PHE A 116 -0.03 -4.88 12.64
N ASN A 117 -0.68 -5.91 13.20
CA ASN A 117 -0.93 -7.17 12.49
C ASN A 117 -1.59 -7.00 11.11
N MET A 118 -2.48 -6.03 10.95
CA MET A 118 -3.11 -5.75 9.64
C MET A 118 -2.06 -5.38 8.58
N CYS A 119 -1.06 -4.58 8.94
CA CYS A 119 0.03 -4.22 8.04
C CYS A 119 0.90 -5.44 7.70
N SER A 120 1.14 -6.34 8.65
CA SER A 120 1.83 -7.62 8.39
C SER A 120 1.08 -8.47 7.36
N PHE A 121 -0.24 -8.57 7.48
CA PHE A 121 -1.06 -9.29 6.50
C PHE A 121 -1.13 -8.60 5.14
N TRP A 122 -1.16 -7.26 5.10
CA TRP A 122 -1.08 -6.53 3.83
C TRP A 122 0.24 -6.78 3.11
N LEU A 123 1.36 -6.84 3.85
CA LEU A 123 2.66 -7.15 3.25
C LEU A 123 2.69 -8.59 2.70
N VAL A 124 2.25 -9.56 3.49
CA VAL A 124 2.13 -10.96 3.03
C VAL A 124 1.27 -11.08 1.79
N GLU A 125 0.10 -10.44 1.76
CA GLU A 125 -0.80 -10.50 0.60
C GLU A 125 -0.21 -9.80 -0.63
N ALA A 126 0.41 -8.62 -0.45
CA ALA A 126 1.03 -7.88 -1.55
C ALA A 126 2.22 -8.65 -2.15
N LEU A 127 3.08 -9.24 -1.30
CA LEU A 127 4.15 -10.14 -1.72
C LEU A 127 3.61 -11.39 -2.44
N THR A 128 2.54 -12.00 -1.92
CA THR A 128 1.88 -13.15 -2.58
C THR A 128 1.38 -12.80 -3.97
N ARG A 129 0.78 -11.62 -4.14
CA ARG A 129 0.30 -11.13 -5.44
C ARG A 129 1.45 -10.83 -6.41
N ALA A 130 2.53 -10.22 -5.93
CA ALA A 130 3.77 -10.02 -6.69
C ALA A 130 4.42 -11.36 -7.08
N GLY A 131 4.22 -12.38 -6.25
CA GLY A 131 4.52 -13.80 -6.44
C GLY A 131 4.07 -14.39 -7.79
N LYS A 132 3.07 -13.77 -8.43
CA LYS A 132 2.58 -14.17 -9.75
C LYS A 132 3.61 -13.93 -10.86
N THR A 133 4.45 -12.91 -10.72
CA THR A 133 5.49 -12.55 -11.70
C THR A 133 6.90 -12.81 -11.20
N ASP A 134 7.11 -12.81 -9.88
CA ASP A 134 8.39 -13.11 -9.25
C ASP A 134 8.21 -14.12 -8.12
N ARG A 135 8.69 -15.35 -8.33
CA ARG A 135 8.53 -16.44 -7.36
C ARG A 135 9.21 -16.15 -6.02
N ALA A 136 10.30 -15.37 -6.00
CA ALA A 136 11.00 -15.02 -4.77
C ALA A 136 10.09 -14.29 -3.78
N LYS A 137 9.21 -13.40 -4.28
CA LYS A 137 8.22 -12.69 -3.45
C LYS A 137 7.21 -13.63 -2.79
N LEU A 138 6.85 -14.72 -3.45
CA LEU A 138 5.98 -15.72 -2.83
C LEU A 138 6.69 -16.48 -1.71
N ASP A 139 7.96 -16.81 -1.90
CA ASP A 139 8.76 -17.49 -0.88
C ASP A 139 8.99 -16.57 0.35
N GLU A 140 9.23 -15.28 0.13
CA GLU A 140 9.27 -14.25 1.17
C GLU A 140 7.93 -14.18 1.94
N ALA A 141 6.80 -14.10 1.22
CA ALA A 141 5.47 -14.05 1.84
C ALA A 141 5.21 -15.27 2.73
N ARG A 142 5.55 -16.48 2.25
CA ARG A 142 5.38 -17.73 3.00
C ARG A 142 6.24 -17.73 4.26
N LEU A 143 7.51 -17.35 4.15
CA LEU A 143 8.42 -17.31 5.30
C LEU A 143 7.97 -16.30 6.35
N MET A 144 7.48 -15.14 5.92
CA MET A 144 6.94 -14.12 6.81
C MET A 144 5.70 -14.62 7.54
N PHE A 145 4.76 -15.24 6.83
CA PHE A 145 3.53 -15.81 7.41
C PHE A 145 3.80 -16.95 8.41
N GLU A 146 4.76 -17.84 8.12
CA GLU A 146 5.11 -18.96 9.00
C GLU A 146 5.85 -18.54 10.28
N LYS A 147 6.44 -17.33 10.31
CA LYS A 147 7.21 -16.81 11.45
C LYS A 147 6.43 -15.90 12.39
N MET A 148 5.24 -15.45 11.99
CA MET A 148 4.35 -14.64 12.84
C MET A 148 3.78 -15.49 13.98
#